data_AF-A0A2V5WPY5-F1
#
_entry.id   AF-A0A2V5WPY5-F1
#
_cell.length_a   1.000
_cell.length_b   1.000
_cell.length_c   1.000
_cell.angle_alpha   90.00
_cell.angle_beta   90.00
_cell.angle_gamma   90.00
#
_symmetry.space_group_name_H-M   'P 1'
#
loop_
_entity.id
_entity.type
_entity.pdbx_description
1 polymer ?
#
loop_
_entity_poly.entity_id
_entity_poly.type
_entity_poly.pdbx_seq_one_letter_code
_entity_poly.pdbx_strand_id
1 'polypeptide(L)'
;VGGAVLRARAARETNELTCKKLEANVSRELSRIANDLSGIEARERSLSAASVAAEESARTVRENIASGLASPLEYRVTQNAFLKTRSGQLDAIYQHNLAVAEWDRATGRYFQFSYDTALSH
;
A
#
# COMPACT_ATOMS: atom_id res chain seq x y z
N VAL A 1 -22.12 -50.28 9.02
CA VAL A 1 -21.38 -49.22 9.78
C VAL A 1 -20.08 -48.78 9.09
N GLY A 2 -19.28 -49.67 8.49
CA GLY A 2 -17.99 -49.31 7.85
C GLY A 2 -18.03 -48.26 6.71
N GLY A 3 -19.05 -48.27 5.86
CA GLY A 3 -19.17 -47.31 4.75
C GLY A 3 -19.46 -45.86 5.16
N ALA A 4 -20.02 -45.63 6.36
CA ALA A 4 -20.17 -44.29 6.91
C ALA A 4 -18.84 -43.77 7.48
N VAL A 5 -18.08 -44.64 8.15
CA VAL A 5 -16.76 -44.34 8.71
C VAL A 5 -15.75 -44.01 7.61
N LEU A 6 -15.74 -44.78 6.51
CA LEU A 6 -14.86 -44.51 5.36
C LEU A 6 -15.18 -43.17 4.68
N ARG A 7 -16.46 -42.82 4.55
CA ARG A 7 -16.88 -41.51 4.01
C ARG A 7 -16.49 -40.36 4.93
N ALA A 8 -16.67 -40.51 6.24
CA ALA A 8 -16.26 -39.51 7.21
C ALA A 8 -14.73 -39.29 7.21
N ARG A 9 -13.95 -40.37 7.07
CA ARG A 9 -12.49 -40.29 6.94
C ARG A 9 -12.06 -39.57 5.67
N ALA A 10 -12.65 -39.92 4.52
CA ALA A 10 -12.35 -39.25 3.25
C ALA A 10 -12.68 -37.75 3.33
N ALA A 11 -13.84 -37.39 3.90
CA ALA A 11 -14.21 -36.00 4.11
C ALA A 11 -13.23 -35.24 5.02
N ARG A 12 -12.72 -35.89 6.08
CA ARG A 12 -11.70 -35.31 6.95
C ARG A 12 -10.39 -35.08 6.20
N GLU A 13 -9.90 -36.06 5.44
CA GLU A 13 -8.67 -35.93 4.65
C GLU A 13 -8.79 -34.79 3.61
N THR A 14 -9.94 -34.66 2.94
CA THR A 14 -10.19 -33.54 2.01
C THR A 14 -10.23 -32.19 2.72
N ASN A 15 -10.83 -32.14 3.91
CA ASN A 15 -10.89 -30.90 4.70
C ASN A 15 -9.49 -30.50 5.18
N GLU A 16 -8.68 -31.43 5.67
CA GLU A 16 -7.30 -31.17 6.09
C GLU A 16 -6.43 -30.65 4.94
N LEU A 17 -6.55 -31.24 3.74
CA LEU A 17 -5.86 -30.74 2.55
C LEU A 17 -6.34 -29.34 2.15
N THR A 18 -7.64 -29.08 2.29
CA THR A 18 -8.22 -27.76 1.99
C THR A 18 -7.73 -26.71 2.98
N CYS A 19 -7.70 -27.02 4.28
CA CYS A 19 -7.14 -26.15 5.32
C CYS A 19 -5.67 -25.80 5.02
N LYS A 20 -4.82 -26.80 4.73
CA LYS A 20 -3.42 -26.56 4.37
C LYS A 20 -3.26 -25.66 3.15
N LYS A 21 -4.13 -25.82 2.13
CA LYS A 21 -4.14 -24.95 0.95
C LYS A 21 -4.53 -23.52 1.29
N LEU A 22 -5.55 -23.33 2.13
CA LEU A 22 -5.99 -22.01 2.58
C LEU A 22 -4.89 -21.31 3.39
N GLU A 23 -4.26 -22.01 4.33
CA GLU A 23 -3.15 -21.50 5.13
C GLU A 23 -1.96 -21.05 4.25
N ALA A 24 -1.57 -21.89 3.29
CA ALA A 24 -0.51 -21.55 2.35
C ALA A 24 -0.85 -20.34 1.48
N ASN A 25 -2.10 -20.21 1.05
CA ASN A 25 -2.56 -19.07 0.24
C ASN A 25 -2.54 -17.77 1.05
N VAL A 26 -3.05 -17.78 2.29
CA VAL A 26 -3.02 -16.60 3.17
C VAL A 26 -1.59 -16.17 3.46
N SER A 27 -0.70 -17.11 3.77
CA SER A 27 0.72 -16.80 4.01
C SER A 27 1.38 -16.13 2.79
N ARG A 28 1.10 -16.64 1.59
CA ARG A 28 1.62 -16.06 0.34
C ARG A 28 1.04 -14.67 0.07
N GLU A 29 -0.26 -14.49 0.30
CA GLU A 29 -0.94 -13.22 0.13
C GLU A 29 -0.39 -12.15 1.09
N LEU A 30 -0.23 -12.47 2.37
CA LEU A 30 0.38 -11.57 3.36
C LEU A 30 1.82 -11.23 2.99
N SER A 31 2.60 -12.20 2.54
CA SER A 31 3.98 -11.96 2.09
C SER A 31 4.04 -11.01 0.89
N ARG A 32 3.11 -11.15 -0.06
CA ARG A 32 2.98 -10.23 -1.20
C ARG A 32 2.68 -8.81 -0.71
N ILE A 33 1.66 -8.64 0.12
CA ILE A 33 1.25 -7.32 0.62
C ILE A 33 2.38 -6.67 1.44
N ALA A 34 3.11 -7.43 2.25
CA ALA A 34 4.26 -6.93 3.01
C ALA A 34 5.38 -6.42 2.08
N ASN A 35 5.67 -7.13 1.00
CA ASN A 35 6.65 -6.71 0.01
C ASN A 35 6.18 -5.44 -0.73
N ASP A 36 4.90 -5.38 -1.10
CA ASP A 36 4.30 -4.21 -1.75
C ASP A 36 4.39 -2.98 -0.83
N LEU A 37 4.04 -3.12 0.46
CA LEU A 37 4.15 -2.06 1.48
C LEU A 37 5.58 -1.55 1.60
N SER A 38 6.57 -2.45 1.72
CA SER A 38 7.99 -2.06 1.81
C SER A 38 8.45 -1.27 0.58
N GLY A 39 8.04 -1.70 -0.62
CA GLY A 39 8.33 -0.99 -1.87
C GLY A 39 7.68 0.39 -1.94
N ILE A 40 6.41 0.49 -1.52
CA ILE A 40 5.68 1.76 -1.47
C ILE A 40 6.32 2.73 -0.48
N GLU A 41 6.67 2.28 0.73
CA GLU A 41 7.32 3.12 1.75
C GLU A 41 8.68 3.64 1.28
N ALA A 42 9.49 2.80 0.63
CA ALA A 42 10.77 3.23 0.07
C ALA A 42 10.57 4.32 -0.99
N ARG A 43 9.55 4.15 -1.85
CA ARG A 43 9.17 5.13 -2.87
C ARG A 43 8.63 6.41 -2.25
N GLU A 44 7.79 6.35 -1.23
CA GLU A 44 7.24 7.50 -0.52
C GLU A 44 8.36 8.32 0.13
N ARG A 45 9.29 7.69 0.85
CA ARG A 45 10.44 8.38 1.46
C ARG A 45 11.29 9.11 0.41
N SER A 46 11.57 8.43 -0.71
CA SER A 46 12.32 9.01 -1.83
C SER A 46 11.59 10.23 -2.43
N LEU A 47 10.28 10.11 -2.67
CA LEU A 47 9.47 11.19 -3.22
C LEU A 47 9.28 12.34 -2.25
N SER A 48 9.18 12.08 -0.95
CA SER A 48 9.14 13.12 0.08
C SER A 48 10.41 13.96 0.07
N ALA A 49 11.59 13.31 0.07
CA ALA A 49 12.86 14.02 -0.02
C ALA A 49 13.00 14.80 -1.34
N ALA A 50 12.61 14.19 -2.47
CA ALA A 50 12.64 14.83 -3.78
C ALA A 50 11.66 16.01 -3.88
N SER A 51 10.48 15.93 -3.25
CA SER A 51 9.50 17.02 -3.18
C SER A 51 10.06 18.23 -2.46
N VAL A 52 10.77 18.04 -1.33
CA VAL A 52 11.42 19.12 -0.60
C VAL A 52 12.48 19.80 -1.47
N ALA A 53 13.36 19.01 -2.10
CA ALA A 53 14.41 19.54 -2.98
C ALA A 53 13.83 20.28 -4.20
N ALA A 54 12.76 19.73 -4.80
CA ALA A 54 12.10 20.35 -5.95
C ALA A 54 11.36 21.64 -5.57
N GLU A 55 10.79 21.73 -4.37
CA GLU A 55 10.18 22.95 -3.84
C GLU A 55 11.23 24.06 -3.66
N GLU A 56 12.36 23.71 -3.06
CA GLU A 56 13.48 24.63 -2.86
C GLU A 56 14.04 25.12 -4.20
N SER A 57 14.23 24.23 -5.16
CA SER A 57 14.65 24.59 -6.53
C SER A 57 13.68 25.56 -7.20
N ALA A 58 12.36 25.29 -7.13
CA ALA A 58 11.35 26.18 -7.69
C ALA A 58 11.33 27.55 -6.98
N ARG A 59 11.62 27.59 -5.67
CA ARG A 59 11.76 28.83 -4.90
C ARG A 59 12.96 29.66 -5.36
N THR A 60 14.12 29.03 -5.53
CA THR A 60 15.34 29.67 -6.00
C THR A 60 15.18 30.23 -7.42
N VAL A 61 14.57 29.47 -8.34
CA VAL A 61 14.36 29.95 -9.72
C VAL A 61 13.37 31.12 -9.76
N ARG A 62 12.36 31.13 -8.89
CA ARG A 62 11.45 32.28 -8.74
C ARG A 62 12.17 33.55 -8.29
N GLU A 63 13.12 33.42 -7.36
CA GLU A 63 13.96 34.54 -6.92
C GLU A 63 14.89 35.02 -8.04
N ASN A 64 15.42 34.11 -8.84
CA ASN A 64 16.24 34.44 -10.01
C ASN A 64 15.46 35.15 -11.12
N ILE A 65 14.15 34.92 -11.27
CA ILE A 65 13.32 35.73 -12.18
C ILE A 65 13.30 37.18 -11.73
N ALA A 66 13.13 37.44 -10.43
CA ALA A 66 13.04 38.79 -9.90
C ALA A 66 14.35 39.58 -10.09
N SER A 67 15.49 38.89 -10.15
CA SER A 67 16.81 39.47 -10.43
C SER A 67 17.22 39.43 -11.90
N GLY A 68 16.37 38.91 -12.81
CA GLY A 68 16.68 38.77 -14.23
C GLY A 68 17.72 37.68 -14.56
N LEU A 69 18.02 36.80 -13.60
CA LEU A 69 18.97 35.69 -13.72
C LEU A 69 18.32 34.37 -14.22
N ALA A 70 16.99 34.31 -14.27
CA ALA A 70 16.25 33.19 -14.83
C ALA A 70 15.08 33.67 -15.69
N SER A 71 14.69 32.83 -16.64
CA SER A 71 13.55 33.08 -17.52
C SER A 71 12.23 32.60 -16.90
N PRO A 72 11.09 33.21 -17.29
CA PRO A 72 9.76 32.69 -16.95
C PRO A 72 9.54 31.23 -17.37
N LEU A 73 10.16 30.79 -18.47
CA LEU A 73 10.07 29.40 -18.94
C LEU A 73 10.75 28.43 -17.98
N GLU A 74 11.97 28.74 -17.52
CA GLU A 74 12.69 27.91 -16.53
C GLU A 74 11.91 27.77 -15.22
N TYR A 75 11.25 28.84 -14.77
CA TYR A 75 10.37 28.75 -13.60
C TYR A 75 9.17 27.84 -13.83
N ARG A 76 8.54 27.87 -15.01
CA ARG A 76 7.44 26.94 -15.32
C ARG A 76 7.91 25.49 -15.38
N VAL A 77 9.10 25.24 -15.93
CA VAL A 77 9.69 23.90 -15.96
C VAL A 77 9.96 23.39 -14.54
N THR A 78 10.58 24.19 -13.69
CA THR A 78 10.85 23.81 -12.29
C THR A 78 9.59 23.65 -11.46
N GLN A 79 8.60 24.54 -11.63
CA GLN A 79 7.28 24.40 -11.00
C GLN A 79 6.59 23.11 -11.43
N ASN A 80 6.62 22.76 -12.73
CA ASN A 80 6.02 21.52 -13.22
C ASN A 80 6.71 20.29 -12.65
N ALA A 81 8.05 20.29 -12.59
CA ALA A 81 8.82 19.22 -11.96
C ALA A 81 8.44 19.04 -10.48
N PHE A 82 8.34 20.13 -9.72
CA PHE A 82 7.88 20.10 -8.33
C PHE A 82 6.48 19.51 -8.19
N LEU A 83 5.51 19.99 -8.98
CA LEU A 83 4.13 19.49 -8.93
C LEU A 83 4.04 18.01 -9.31
N LYS A 84 4.84 17.56 -10.28
CA LYS A 84 4.92 16.15 -10.68
C LYS A 84 5.46 15.28 -9.55
N THR A 85 6.53 15.71 -8.89
CA THR A 85 7.10 14.99 -7.74
C THR A 85 6.11 14.91 -6.58
N ARG A 86 5.42 16.02 -6.28
CA ARG A 86 4.42 16.07 -5.21
C ARG A 86 3.19 15.22 -5.53
N SER A 87 2.75 15.19 -6.79
CA SER A 87 1.68 14.28 -7.24
C SER A 87 2.11 12.82 -7.09
N GLY A 88 3.36 12.49 -7.41
CA GLY A 88 3.90 11.14 -7.20
C GLY A 88 3.93 10.75 -5.71
N GLN A 89 4.27 11.69 -4.83
CA GLN A 89 4.25 11.45 -3.38
C GLN A 89 2.83 11.15 -2.89
N LEU A 90 1.83 11.93 -3.33
CA LEU A 90 0.43 11.70 -2.98
C LEU A 90 -0.08 10.35 -3.49
N ASP A 91 0.31 9.95 -4.71
CA ASP A 91 0.01 8.62 -5.25
C ASP A 91 0.63 7.52 -4.37
N ALA A 92 1.89 7.65 -3.95
CA ALA A 92 2.52 6.68 -3.06
C ALA A 92 1.79 6.55 -1.71
N ILE A 93 1.37 7.68 -1.10
CA ILE A 93 0.57 7.68 0.14
C ILE A 93 -0.77 6.97 -0.07
N TYR A 94 -1.44 7.24 -1.19
CA TYR A 94 -2.70 6.56 -1.52
C TYR A 94 -2.52 5.05 -1.66
N GLN A 95 -1.48 4.62 -2.39
CA GLN A 95 -1.16 3.18 -2.54
C GLN A 95 -0.81 2.53 -1.19
N HIS A 96 -0.11 3.24 -0.30
CA HIS A 96 0.20 2.75 1.03
C HIS A 96 -1.10 2.45 1.81
N ASN A 97 -2.04 3.39 1.83
CA ASN A 97 -3.33 3.22 2.51
C ASN A 97 -4.14 2.06 1.92
N LEU A 98 -4.10 1.89 0.59
CA LEU A 98 -4.75 0.75 -0.07
C LEU A 98 -4.13 -0.59 0.35
N ALA A 99 -2.80 -0.67 0.38
CA ALA A 99 -2.09 -1.87 0.80
C ALA A 99 -2.31 -2.21 2.29
N VAL A 100 -2.42 -1.21 3.17
CA VAL A 100 -2.82 -1.40 4.57
C VAL A 100 -4.26 -1.95 4.65
N ALA A 101 -5.19 -1.42 3.87
CA ALA A 101 -6.55 -1.94 3.82
C ALA A 101 -6.61 -3.39 3.30
N GLU A 102 -5.78 -3.74 2.30
CA GLU A 102 -5.63 -5.12 1.84
C GLU A 102 -5.07 -6.05 2.93
N TRP A 103 -4.08 -5.58 3.71
CA TRP A 103 -3.53 -6.32 4.83
C TRP A 103 -4.61 -6.61 5.89
N ASP A 104 -5.40 -5.61 6.25
CA ASP A 104 -6.50 -5.78 7.21
C ASP A 104 -7.56 -6.77 6.70
N ARG A 105 -7.80 -6.78 5.37
CA ARG A 105 -8.68 -7.77 4.74
C ARG A 105 -8.11 -9.18 4.82
N ALA A 106 -6.82 -9.35 4.47
CA ALA A 106 -6.16 -10.65 4.46
C ALA A 106 -5.98 -11.23 5.87
N THR A 107 -5.81 -10.38 6.89
CA THR A 107 -5.72 -10.78 8.30
C THR A 107 -7.08 -10.94 8.99
N GLY A 108 -8.16 -10.53 8.32
CA GLY A 108 -9.51 -10.64 8.88
C GLY A 108 -9.83 -9.63 9.98
N ARG A 109 -9.05 -8.56 10.16
CA ARG A 109 -9.33 -7.50 11.15
C ARG A 109 -10.69 -6.83 10.96
N TYR A 110 -11.22 -6.80 9.73
CA TYR A 110 -12.60 -6.34 9.48
C TYR A 110 -13.67 -7.18 10.21
N PHE A 111 -13.40 -8.46 10.48
CA PHE A 111 -14.33 -9.31 11.25
C PHE A 111 -14.31 -9.02 12.75
N GLN A 112 -13.25 -8.40 13.27
CA GLN A 112 -13.15 -8.02 14.69
C GLN A 112 -14.23 -6.99 15.06
N PHE A 113 -14.51 -6.03 14.18
CA PHE A 113 -15.61 -5.06 14.34
C PHE A 113 -17.00 -5.71 14.39
N SER A 114 -17.22 -6.82 13.68
CA SER A 114 -18.50 -7.54 13.71
C SER A 114 -18.74 -8.34 14.98
N TYR A 115 -17.68 -8.77 15.68
CA TYR A 115 -17.81 -9.44 16.97
C TYR A 115 -17.97 -8.44 18.13
N ASP A 116 -17.30 -7.28 18.08
CA ASP A 116 -17.44 -6.23 19.12
C ASP A 116 -18.83 -5.58 19.12
N THR A 117 -19.47 -5.46 17.95
CA THR A 117 -20.87 -5.00 17.84
C THR A 117 -21.90 -6.04 18.27
N ALA A 118 -21.57 -7.33 18.24
CA ALA A 118 -22.44 -8.41 18.71
C ALA A 118 -22.38 -8.61 20.24
N LEU A 119 -21.31 -8.17 20.89
CA LEU A 119 -21.10 -8.24 22.35
C LEU A 119 -21.62 -7.01 23.11
N SER A 120 -22.15 -6.00 22.40
CA SER A 120 -22.63 -4.74 22.98
C SER A 120 -24.18 -4.66 23.10
N HIS A 121 -24.87 -5.80 23.07
CA HIS A 121 -26.33 -5.91 23.26
C HIS A 121 -26.70 -6.87 24.38
#